data_AF-I1P664-F1
#
_entry.id   AF-I1P664-F1
#
_cell.length_a   1.000
_cell.length_b   1.000
_cell.length_c   1.000
_cell.angle_alpha   90.00
_cell.angle_beta   90.00
_cell.angle_gamma   90.00
#
_symmetry.space_group_name_H-M   'P 1'
#
loop_
_entity.id
_entity.type
_entity.pdbx_description
1 polymer ?
#
loop_
_entity_poly.entity_id
_entity_poly.type
_entity_poly.pdbx_seq_one_letter_code
_entity_poly.pdbx_strand_id
1 'polypeptide(L)'
;VAPKACGHTEGRKVISREDAIMHIKAAVDARKESGSDIVIIARSDSRQAISIDEALWRVQAFADAGADVLFIDALASIEEMKAFCAVSPKVPKMANMLEGGGKTPILSPAELQEIGFSLVVYPLSLIGVSMLAMEDALIAIKSTGAPRPGSLPSFQEIKDTLGFNRYYKEEKQYATVQQAQPSSTNIVLRLKITEKSGTQKINEGIPAGILEKISKAIPGLAGVNFTEILQGADQSQKGKLLLDREDATGDRIQVSIE
;
A
#
# COMPACT_ATOMS: atom_id res chain seq x y z
N VAL A 1 0.84 21.79 25.97
CA VAL A 1 0.64 20.77 27.02
C VAL A 1 0.56 19.40 26.37
N ALA A 2 0.96 18.35 27.07
CA ALA A 2 0.73 16.96 26.68
C ALA A 2 -0.26 16.34 27.69
N PRO A 3 -1.22 15.51 27.26
CA PRO A 3 -1.53 15.15 25.87
C PRO A 3 -2.10 16.32 25.04
N LYS A 4 -1.94 16.25 23.71
CA LYS A 4 -2.51 17.22 22.76
C LYS A 4 -3.90 16.72 22.29
N ALA A 5 -4.80 17.64 21.97
CA ALA A 5 -6.12 17.34 21.41
C ALA A 5 -6.28 17.90 19.98
N CYS A 6 -7.42 17.71 19.33
CA CYS A 6 -7.77 18.34 18.04
C CYS A 6 -8.07 19.86 18.19
N GLY A 7 -7.58 20.69 17.27
CA GLY A 7 -7.72 22.16 17.31
C GLY A 7 -9.14 22.69 17.36
N HIS A 8 -10.10 21.91 16.89
CA HIS A 8 -11.52 22.28 16.82
C HIS A 8 -12.34 21.80 18.03
N THR A 9 -11.72 21.16 19.04
CA THR A 9 -12.40 20.75 20.28
C THR A 9 -12.33 21.81 21.37
N GLU A 10 -13.22 21.74 22.36
CA GLU A 10 -13.24 22.63 23.52
C GLU A 10 -12.10 22.33 24.53
N GLY A 11 -11.89 23.25 25.49
CA GLY A 11 -10.95 23.05 26.59
C GLY A 11 -9.47 23.08 26.20
N ARG A 12 -9.12 23.80 25.12
CA ARG A 12 -7.75 23.88 24.61
C ARG A 12 -6.82 24.50 25.66
N LYS A 13 -5.63 23.95 25.76
CA LYS A 13 -4.54 24.48 26.59
C LYS A 13 -3.29 24.62 25.73
N VAL A 14 -2.54 25.70 25.95
CA VAL A 14 -1.25 25.94 25.33
C VAL A 14 -0.18 26.03 26.42
N ILE A 15 1.08 25.80 26.04
CA ILE A 15 2.23 26.06 26.91
C ILE A 15 2.50 27.57 27.01
N SER A 16 3.43 27.96 27.87
CA SER A 16 3.92 29.34 27.98
C SER A 16 4.43 29.87 26.62
N ARG A 17 4.63 31.18 26.53
CA ARG A 17 5.20 31.79 25.31
C ARG A 17 6.66 31.34 25.15
N GLU A 18 7.38 31.35 26.26
CA GLU A 18 8.79 31.00 26.37
C GLU A 18 9.03 29.58 25.88
N ASP A 19 8.30 28.60 26.42
CA ASP A 19 8.46 27.19 26.03
C ASP A 19 8.11 26.97 24.55
N ALA A 20 7.06 27.65 24.05
CA ALA A 20 6.67 27.54 22.65
C ALA A 20 7.76 28.06 21.70
N ILE A 21 8.38 29.19 22.02
CA ILE A 21 9.49 29.75 21.26
C ILE A 21 10.71 28.81 21.33
N MET A 22 11.01 28.25 22.50
CA MET A 22 12.12 27.31 22.66
C MET A 22 11.95 26.05 21.80
N HIS A 23 10.73 25.54 21.65
CA HIS A 23 10.49 24.40 20.74
C HIS A 23 10.79 24.74 19.27
N ILE A 24 10.43 25.95 18.81
CA ILE A 24 10.74 26.38 17.44
C ILE A 24 12.25 26.51 17.26
N LYS A 25 12.95 27.17 18.18
CA LYS A 25 14.41 27.31 18.11
C LYS A 25 15.12 25.96 18.11
N ALA A 26 14.72 25.05 19.00
CA ALA A 26 15.29 23.71 19.05
C ALA A 26 15.11 22.94 17.74
N ALA A 27 13.95 23.05 17.09
CA ALA A 27 13.72 22.43 15.78
C ALA A 27 14.58 23.07 14.68
N VAL A 28 14.71 24.40 14.68
CA VAL A 28 15.54 25.14 13.73
C VAL A 28 17.02 24.77 13.87
N ASP A 29 17.52 24.67 15.10
CA ASP A 29 18.91 24.32 15.37
C ASP A 29 19.19 22.85 14.99
N ALA A 30 18.31 21.92 15.35
CA ALA A 30 18.44 20.51 14.96
C ALA A 30 18.45 20.31 13.43
N ARG A 31 17.64 21.08 12.70
CA ARG A 31 17.67 21.08 11.22
C ARG A 31 19.04 21.52 10.70
N LYS A 32 19.59 22.63 11.23
CA LYS A 32 20.90 23.14 10.80
C LYS A 32 22.02 22.15 11.10
N GLU A 33 22.02 21.55 12.30
CA GLU A 33 23.02 20.57 12.72
C GLU A 33 23.00 19.31 11.84
N SER A 34 21.83 18.88 11.40
CA SER A 34 21.69 17.72 10.51
C SER A 34 21.95 18.02 9.02
N GLY A 35 22.03 19.29 8.62
CA GLY A 35 22.11 19.69 7.21
C GLY A 35 20.83 19.37 6.41
N SER A 36 19.70 19.15 7.09
CA SER A 36 18.41 18.87 6.45
C SER A 36 17.76 20.15 5.91
N ASP A 37 16.99 20.00 4.84
CA ASP A 37 16.13 21.04 4.26
C ASP A 37 14.67 20.97 4.74
N ILE A 38 14.40 20.20 5.82
CA ILE A 38 13.04 20.03 6.33
C ILE A 38 12.38 21.38 6.66
N VAL A 39 11.11 21.52 6.26
CA VAL A 39 10.31 22.74 6.50
C VAL A 39 9.73 22.70 7.91
N ILE A 40 9.93 23.76 8.67
CA ILE A 40 9.44 23.91 10.05
C ILE A 40 8.18 24.76 10.03
N ILE A 41 7.04 24.09 10.23
CA ILE A 41 5.71 24.72 10.32
C ILE A 41 5.40 25.01 11.79
N ALA A 42 5.38 26.29 12.18
CA ALA A 42 5.06 26.72 13.53
C ALA A 42 3.55 26.92 13.71
N ARG A 43 2.94 26.02 14.48
CA ARG A 43 1.51 26.00 14.77
C ARG A 43 1.17 26.63 16.12
N SER A 44 0.15 27.48 16.14
CA SER A 44 -0.46 28.05 17.35
C SER A 44 -1.93 27.62 17.48
N ASP A 45 -2.27 26.98 18.61
CA ASP A 45 -3.65 26.66 19.00
C ASP A 45 -4.26 27.72 19.93
N SER A 46 -3.54 28.83 20.17
CA SER A 46 -3.87 29.80 21.21
C SER A 46 -5.10 30.66 20.88
N ARG A 47 -5.54 30.71 19.62
CA ARG A 47 -6.79 31.38 19.26
C ARG A 47 -7.95 30.84 20.08
N GLN A 48 -8.09 29.52 20.14
CA GLN A 48 -9.15 28.86 20.91
C GLN A 48 -8.85 28.77 22.40
N ALA A 49 -7.58 28.69 22.77
CA ALA A 49 -7.19 28.52 24.18
C ALA A 49 -7.17 29.83 24.97
N ILE A 50 -6.90 30.96 24.31
CA ILE A 50 -6.65 32.26 24.94
C ILE A 50 -7.38 33.37 24.16
N SER A 51 -6.84 33.79 23.01
CA SER A 51 -7.42 34.84 22.16
C SER A 51 -6.75 34.92 20.79
N ILE A 52 -7.36 35.66 19.85
CA ILE A 52 -6.74 35.97 18.56
C ILE A 52 -5.45 36.79 18.72
N ASP A 53 -5.43 37.79 19.60
CA ASP A 53 -4.25 38.63 19.83
C ASP A 53 -3.05 37.81 20.33
N GLU A 54 -3.30 36.86 21.23
CA GLU A 54 -2.27 35.93 21.69
C GLU A 54 -1.75 35.05 20.54
N ALA A 55 -2.64 34.63 19.64
CA ALA A 55 -2.25 33.81 18.49
C ALA A 55 -1.38 34.59 17.50
N LEU A 56 -1.76 35.84 17.18
CA LEU A 56 -1.00 36.74 16.33
C LEU A 56 0.38 37.06 16.93
N TRP A 57 0.44 37.35 18.23
CA TRP A 57 1.70 37.56 18.94
C TRP A 57 2.62 36.34 18.83
N ARG A 58 2.09 35.14 19.09
CA ARG A 58 2.88 33.90 19.05
C ARG A 58 3.44 33.61 17.68
N VAL A 59 2.65 33.74 16.63
CA VAL A 59 3.15 33.42 15.28
C VAL A 59 4.17 34.46 14.78
N GLN A 60 4.08 35.71 15.20
CA GLN A 60 5.16 36.69 14.98
C GLN A 60 6.45 36.22 15.68
N ALA A 61 6.37 35.86 16.96
CA ALA A 61 7.53 35.37 17.70
C ALA A 61 8.10 34.06 17.12
N PHE A 62 7.25 33.21 16.53
CA PHE A 62 7.70 31.99 15.85
C PHE A 62 8.43 32.28 14.53
N ALA A 63 7.99 33.28 13.77
CA ALA A 63 8.73 33.77 12.60
C ALA A 63 10.09 34.34 13.01
N ASP A 64 10.14 35.15 14.06
CA ASP A 64 11.39 35.71 14.59
C ASP A 64 12.34 34.62 15.10
N ALA A 65 11.80 33.48 15.55
CA ALA A 65 12.56 32.29 15.95
C ALA A 65 13.04 31.43 14.76
N GLY A 66 12.67 31.76 13.53
CA GLY A 66 13.14 31.09 12.32
C GLY A 66 12.22 30.01 11.75
N ALA A 67 10.94 30.00 12.10
CA ALA A 67 9.96 29.14 11.44
C ALA A 67 9.79 29.51 9.96
N ASP A 68 9.69 28.50 9.08
CA ASP A 68 9.57 28.72 7.63
C ASP A 68 8.10 28.91 7.20
N VAL A 69 7.15 28.37 7.96
CA VAL A 69 5.71 28.51 7.70
C VAL A 69 4.99 28.76 9.02
N LEU A 70 4.01 29.66 8.99
CA LEU A 70 3.15 29.93 10.14
C LEU A 70 1.78 29.30 9.98
N PHE A 71 1.19 28.87 11.09
CA PHE A 71 -0.15 28.31 11.14
C PHE A 71 -0.86 28.71 12.43
N ILE A 72 -2.00 29.40 12.33
CA ILE A 72 -2.97 29.54 13.43
C ILE A 72 -4.14 28.61 13.15
N ASP A 73 -4.42 27.70 14.08
CA ASP A 73 -5.55 26.79 13.93
C ASP A 73 -6.87 27.42 14.41
N ALA A 74 -7.96 27.01 13.78
CA ALA A 74 -9.33 27.38 14.13
C ALA A 74 -9.61 28.91 14.18
N LEU A 75 -9.06 29.69 13.24
CA LEU A 75 -9.46 31.08 12.97
C LEU A 75 -10.95 31.12 12.64
N ALA A 76 -11.72 32.05 13.19
CA ALA A 76 -13.18 32.03 13.12
C ALA A 76 -13.81 32.96 12.08
N SER A 77 -13.02 33.81 11.42
CA SER A 77 -13.54 34.72 10.40
C SER A 77 -12.49 35.05 9.34
N ILE A 78 -12.95 35.60 8.20
CA ILE A 78 -12.08 36.07 7.12
C ILE A 78 -11.22 37.27 7.60
N GLU A 79 -11.73 38.07 8.53
CA GLU A 79 -11.00 39.18 9.13
C GLU A 79 -9.83 38.68 9.99
N GLU A 80 -10.05 37.64 10.80
CA GLU A 80 -8.96 36.99 11.55
C GLU A 80 -7.91 36.39 10.59
N MET A 81 -8.35 35.81 9.47
CA MET A 81 -7.46 35.30 8.42
C MET A 81 -6.60 36.38 7.77
N LYS A 82 -7.20 37.53 7.42
CA LYS A 82 -6.48 38.70 6.88
C LYS A 82 -5.49 39.26 7.89
N ALA A 83 -5.89 39.39 9.16
CA ALA A 83 -5.01 39.83 10.24
C ALA A 83 -3.82 38.88 10.42
N PHE A 84 -4.05 37.57 10.36
CA PHE A 84 -2.98 36.58 10.41
C PHE A 84 -2.03 36.70 9.21
N CYS A 85 -2.54 36.83 7.98
CA CYS A 85 -1.68 36.93 6.80
C CYS A 85 -0.83 38.20 6.78
N ALA A 86 -1.29 39.27 7.42
CA ALA A 86 -0.53 40.51 7.59
C ALA A 86 0.66 40.38 8.57
N VAL A 87 0.65 39.39 9.47
CA VAL A 87 1.77 39.11 10.37
C VAL A 87 2.91 38.45 9.59
N SER A 88 4.13 38.99 9.72
CA SER A 88 5.32 38.50 9.03
C SER A 88 5.06 38.19 7.55
N PRO A 89 4.73 39.20 6.71
CA PRO A 89 4.16 39.00 5.36
C PRO A 89 5.05 38.14 4.44
N LYS A 90 6.36 38.10 4.69
CA LYS A 90 7.34 37.32 3.93
C LYS A 90 7.34 35.82 4.27
N VAL A 91 6.74 35.42 5.39
CA VAL A 91 6.67 34.02 5.82
C VAL A 91 5.37 33.41 5.31
N PRO A 92 5.40 32.29 4.56
CA PRO A 92 4.21 31.58 4.09
C PRO A 92 3.23 31.23 5.21
N LYS A 93 1.93 31.25 4.88
CA LYS A 93 0.84 30.88 5.81
C LYS A 93 0.16 29.62 5.34
N MET A 94 -0.14 28.75 6.30
CA MET A 94 -0.89 27.53 6.09
C MET A 94 -2.31 27.66 6.64
N ALA A 95 -3.29 27.30 5.82
CA ALA A 95 -4.68 27.16 6.20
C ALA A 95 -5.04 25.69 6.43
N ASN A 96 -5.99 25.45 7.32
CA ASN A 96 -6.51 24.12 7.64
C ASN A 96 -8.02 24.11 7.44
N MET A 97 -8.49 23.42 6.41
CA MET A 97 -9.91 23.38 6.03
C MET A 97 -10.55 22.08 6.52
N LEU A 98 -11.54 22.22 7.40
CA LEU A 98 -12.34 21.11 7.91
C LEU A 98 -13.79 21.25 7.42
N GLU A 99 -14.05 20.70 6.24
CA GLU A 99 -15.31 20.88 5.50
C GLU A 99 -16.54 20.31 6.23
N GLY A 100 -16.33 19.45 7.23
CA GLY A 100 -17.38 18.81 8.03
C GLY A 100 -17.88 19.59 9.26
N GLY A 101 -17.63 20.90 9.35
CA GLY A 101 -18.18 21.75 10.43
C GLY A 101 -17.18 22.20 11.49
N GLY A 102 -15.92 22.43 11.10
CA GLY A 102 -14.97 23.13 11.96
C GLY A 102 -15.36 24.60 12.20
N LYS A 103 -14.72 25.23 13.20
CA LYS A 103 -14.90 26.66 13.51
C LYS A 103 -14.46 27.64 12.42
N THR A 104 -13.67 27.19 11.45
CA THR A 104 -13.08 28.03 10.40
C THR A 104 -13.98 28.08 9.18
N PRO A 105 -14.31 29.27 8.64
CA PRO A 105 -15.01 29.39 7.37
C PRO A 105 -14.28 28.64 6.26
N ILE A 106 -15.02 27.86 5.47
CA ILE A 106 -14.44 27.07 4.38
C ILE A 106 -14.33 27.94 3.14
N LEU A 107 -13.11 28.11 2.67
CA LEU A 107 -12.77 28.88 1.48
C LEU A 107 -12.07 27.98 0.45
N SER A 108 -12.24 28.32 -0.81
CA SER A 108 -11.49 27.70 -1.91
C SER A 108 -10.00 28.07 -1.84
N PRO A 109 -9.11 27.28 -2.48
CA PRO A 109 -7.70 27.63 -2.60
C PRO A 109 -7.47 29.02 -3.23
N ALA A 110 -8.32 29.43 -4.18
CA ALA A 110 -8.22 30.74 -4.82
C ALA A 110 -8.54 31.87 -3.84
N GLU A 111 -9.63 31.78 -3.09
CA GLU A 111 -9.99 32.77 -2.05
C GLU A 111 -8.92 32.83 -0.95
N LEU A 112 -8.36 31.69 -0.54
CA LEU A 112 -7.25 31.64 0.42
C LEU A 112 -6.00 32.33 -0.11
N GLN A 113 -5.67 32.12 -1.38
CA GLN A 113 -4.54 32.76 -2.05
C GLN A 113 -4.73 34.28 -2.13
N GLU A 114 -5.94 34.76 -2.45
CA GLU A 114 -6.27 36.19 -2.45
C GLU A 114 -6.09 36.84 -1.07
N ILE A 115 -6.35 36.11 0.01
CA ILE A 115 -6.14 36.58 1.38
C ILE A 115 -4.65 36.61 1.76
N GLY A 116 -3.83 35.73 1.16
CA GLY A 116 -2.38 35.66 1.38
C GLY A 116 -1.87 34.33 1.96
N PHE A 117 -2.67 33.27 1.95
CA PHE A 117 -2.19 31.93 2.28
C PHE A 117 -1.39 31.32 1.13
N SER A 118 -0.44 30.45 1.48
CA SER A 118 0.42 29.76 0.51
C SER A 118 0.21 28.24 0.53
N LEU A 119 -0.35 27.70 1.61
CA LEU A 119 -0.65 26.27 1.75
C LEU A 119 -2.06 26.09 2.31
N VAL A 120 -2.72 25.01 1.90
CA VAL A 120 -3.99 24.55 2.48
C VAL A 120 -3.92 23.04 2.69
N VAL A 121 -4.46 22.57 3.80
CA VAL A 121 -4.65 21.14 4.07
C VAL A 121 -6.10 20.80 4.35
N TYR A 122 -6.42 19.55 4.05
CA TYR A 122 -7.75 18.95 4.10
C TYR A 122 -7.69 17.67 4.95
N PRO A 123 -7.47 17.78 6.28
CA PRO A 123 -7.05 16.65 7.10
C PRO A 123 -8.13 15.58 7.29
N LEU A 124 -9.41 15.92 7.07
CA LEU A 124 -10.53 15.02 7.32
C LEU A 124 -11.23 14.53 6.05
N SER A 125 -10.96 15.11 4.88
CA SER A 125 -11.77 14.90 3.68
C SER A 125 -11.68 13.45 3.19
N LEU A 126 -10.46 12.91 3.06
CA LEU A 126 -10.29 11.51 2.63
C LEU A 126 -10.77 10.52 3.70
N ILE A 127 -10.62 10.85 4.98
CA ILE A 127 -11.11 10.00 6.07
C ILE A 127 -12.64 9.95 6.06
N GLY A 128 -13.30 11.11 5.97
CA GLY A 128 -14.76 11.21 5.91
C GLY A 128 -15.35 10.50 4.70
N VAL A 129 -14.75 10.66 3.51
CA VAL A 129 -15.16 9.92 2.30
C VAL A 129 -14.99 8.41 2.51
N SER A 130 -13.88 7.99 3.10
CA SER A 130 -13.62 6.57 3.36
C SER A 130 -14.61 5.98 4.38
N MET A 131 -14.98 6.73 5.43
CA MET A 131 -15.96 6.31 6.42
C MET A 131 -17.30 5.96 5.77
N LEU A 132 -17.82 6.85 4.91
CA LEU A 132 -19.08 6.62 4.20
C LEU A 132 -18.99 5.41 3.26
N ALA A 133 -17.90 5.30 2.48
CA ALA A 133 -17.71 4.17 1.57
C ALA A 133 -17.61 2.82 2.30
N MET A 134 -16.91 2.80 3.45
CA MET A 134 -16.81 1.61 4.29
C MET A 134 -18.16 1.24 4.92
N GLU A 135 -18.92 2.21 5.44
CA GLU A 135 -20.25 1.98 5.99
C GLU A 135 -21.21 1.41 4.93
N ASP A 136 -21.22 2.01 3.75
CA ASP A 136 -21.99 1.55 2.60
C ASP A 136 -21.67 0.10 2.20
N ALA A 137 -20.39 -0.26 2.19
CA ALA A 137 -19.94 -1.62 1.90
C ALA A 137 -20.42 -2.61 2.97
N LEU A 138 -20.32 -2.24 4.25
CA LEU A 138 -20.76 -3.07 5.37
C LEU A 138 -22.29 -3.28 5.35
N ILE A 139 -23.06 -2.24 5.04
CA ILE A 139 -24.52 -2.33 4.88
C ILE A 139 -24.88 -3.31 3.74
N ALA A 140 -24.19 -3.22 2.61
CA ALA A 140 -24.41 -4.12 1.47
C ALA A 140 -24.08 -5.58 1.81
N ILE A 141 -22.94 -5.82 2.47
CA ILE A 141 -22.54 -7.17 2.92
C ILE A 141 -23.59 -7.73 3.88
N LYS A 142 -24.05 -6.93 4.86
CA LYS A 142 -25.06 -7.35 5.83
C LYS A 142 -26.40 -7.70 5.18
N SER A 143 -26.81 -6.95 4.16
CA SER A 143 -28.13 -7.09 3.53
C SER A 143 -28.18 -8.14 2.41
N THR A 144 -27.10 -8.28 1.64
CA THR A 144 -27.07 -9.11 0.41
C THR A 144 -26.02 -10.22 0.42
N GLY A 145 -25.13 -10.25 1.42
CA GLY A 145 -24.03 -11.19 1.53
C GLY A 145 -22.74 -10.77 0.81
N ALA A 146 -22.76 -9.69 0.02
CA ALA A 146 -21.59 -9.17 -0.69
C ALA A 146 -21.64 -7.64 -0.84
N PRO A 147 -20.52 -6.96 -1.15
CA PRO A 147 -20.51 -5.55 -1.54
C PRO A 147 -21.34 -5.29 -2.80
N ARG A 148 -21.79 -4.05 -3.01
CA ARG A 148 -22.48 -3.66 -4.24
C ARG A 148 -21.54 -3.81 -5.46
N PRO A 149 -22.00 -4.35 -6.60
CA PRO A 149 -21.19 -4.35 -7.82
C PRO A 149 -20.69 -2.95 -8.17
N GLY A 150 -19.39 -2.83 -8.46
CA GLY A 150 -18.76 -1.55 -8.78
C GLY A 150 -18.43 -0.64 -7.59
N SER A 151 -18.71 -1.07 -6.33
CA SER A 151 -18.32 -0.30 -5.14
C SER A 151 -16.84 -0.45 -4.76
N LEU A 152 -16.09 -1.26 -5.50
CA LEU A 152 -14.69 -1.59 -5.27
C LEU A 152 -13.96 -1.56 -6.62
N PRO A 153 -12.69 -1.09 -6.66
CA PRO A 153 -11.83 -1.32 -7.80
C PRO A 153 -11.63 -2.83 -8.04
N SER A 154 -11.33 -3.20 -9.28
CA SER A 154 -10.88 -4.54 -9.62
C SER A 154 -9.56 -4.87 -8.89
N PHE A 155 -9.29 -6.17 -8.74
CA PHE A 155 -8.03 -6.61 -8.12
C PHE A 155 -6.80 -6.13 -8.91
N GLN A 156 -6.91 -5.97 -10.23
CA GLN A 156 -5.83 -5.43 -11.04
C GLN A 156 -5.58 -3.95 -10.73
N GLU A 157 -6.63 -3.13 -10.64
CA GLU A 157 -6.50 -1.70 -10.25
C GLU A 157 -5.92 -1.53 -8.84
N ILE A 158 -6.28 -2.43 -7.90
CA ILE A 158 -5.68 -2.44 -6.56
C ILE A 158 -4.17 -2.69 -6.64
N LYS A 159 -3.75 -3.73 -7.37
CA LYS A 159 -2.32 -4.03 -7.57
C LYS A 159 -1.57 -2.87 -8.23
N ASP A 160 -2.18 -2.26 -9.24
CA ASP A 160 -1.59 -1.12 -9.95
C ASP A 160 -1.42 0.07 -9.02
N THR A 161 -2.44 0.38 -8.21
CA THR A 161 -2.42 1.46 -7.20
C THR A 161 -1.37 1.21 -6.12
N LEU A 162 -1.25 -0.04 -5.64
CA LEU A 162 -0.25 -0.44 -4.65
C LEU A 162 1.17 -0.55 -5.22
N GLY A 163 1.34 -0.35 -6.53
CA GLY A 163 2.65 -0.34 -7.18
C GLY A 163 3.26 -1.72 -7.42
N PHE A 164 2.47 -2.80 -7.48
CA PHE A 164 2.94 -4.16 -7.78
C PHE A 164 3.75 -4.23 -9.08
N ASN A 165 3.38 -3.42 -10.08
CA ASN A 165 4.11 -3.31 -11.33
C ASN A 165 5.58 -2.89 -11.14
N ARG A 166 5.90 -2.11 -10.10
CA ARG A 166 7.28 -1.74 -9.76
C ARG A 166 8.02 -2.93 -9.14
N TYR A 167 7.40 -3.60 -8.16
CA TYR A 167 7.96 -4.79 -7.52
C TYR A 167 8.31 -5.88 -8.55
N TYR A 168 7.40 -6.17 -9.50
CA TYR A 168 7.68 -7.17 -10.54
C TYR A 168 8.79 -6.76 -11.52
N LYS A 169 9.01 -5.47 -11.74
CA LYS A 169 10.13 -4.98 -12.55
C LYS A 169 11.45 -5.13 -11.80
N GLU A 170 11.47 -4.78 -10.51
CA GLU A 170 12.64 -4.93 -9.64
C GLU A 170 13.00 -6.41 -9.47
N GLU A 171 12.02 -7.28 -9.22
CA GLU A 171 12.22 -8.74 -9.10
C GLU A 171 12.93 -9.32 -10.33
N LYS A 172 12.55 -8.91 -11.54
CA LYS A 172 13.19 -9.36 -12.78
C LYS A 172 14.67 -8.99 -12.87
N GLN A 173 15.12 -7.91 -12.22
CA GLN A 173 16.53 -7.51 -12.20
C GLN A 173 17.36 -8.43 -11.32
N TYR A 174 16.74 -9.02 -10.30
CA TYR A 174 17.37 -9.95 -9.36
C TYR A 174 17.04 -11.41 -9.63
N ALA A 175 16.25 -11.68 -10.69
CA ALA A 175 15.96 -13.03 -11.13
C ALA A 175 17.27 -13.70 -11.55
N THR A 176 17.72 -14.67 -10.76
CA THR A 176 18.86 -15.50 -11.13
C THR A 176 18.47 -16.42 -12.28
N VAL A 177 19.44 -16.74 -13.15
CA VAL A 177 19.26 -17.64 -14.32
C VAL A 177 18.66 -19.01 -13.92
N GLN A 178 18.73 -19.39 -12.64
CA GLN A 178 18.12 -20.62 -12.10
C GLN A 178 16.59 -20.63 -12.05
N GLN A 179 15.89 -19.50 -12.24
CA GLN A 179 14.43 -19.49 -12.41
C GLN A 179 13.97 -19.67 -13.86
N ALA A 180 14.89 -19.70 -14.83
CA ALA A 180 14.63 -20.38 -16.09
C ALA A 180 14.84 -21.88 -15.85
N GLN A 181 13.91 -22.54 -15.15
CA GLN A 181 13.83 -23.99 -15.28
C GLN A 181 13.70 -24.25 -16.79
N PRO A 182 14.59 -25.04 -17.41
CA PRO A 182 14.33 -25.54 -18.74
C PRO A 182 13.05 -26.34 -18.58
N SER A 183 11.96 -25.81 -19.15
CA SER A 183 10.72 -26.52 -19.30
C SER A 183 11.07 -27.93 -19.76
N SER A 184 10.70 -28.95 -18.99
CA SER A 184 10.83 -30.36 -19.34
C SER A 184 10.00 -30.75 -20.57
N THR A 185 9.55 -29.77 -21.37
CA THR A 185 8.75 -29.87 -22.59
C THR A 185 9.42 -30.61 -23.72
N ASN A 186 10.76 -30.76 -23.72
CA ASN A 186 11.48 -31.50 -24.76
C ASN A 186 11.79 -32.96 -24.40
N ILE A 187 11.35 -33.46 -23.23
CA ILE A 187 11.49 -34.87 -22.85
C ILE A 187 10.16 -35.57 -23.12
N VAL A 188 10.18 -36.57 -24.00
CA VAL A 188 9.05 -37.48 -24.22
C VAL A 188 9.23 -38.68 -23.29
N LEU A 189 8.15 -39.03 -22.60
CA LEU A 189 8.10 -40.19 -21.71
C LEU A 189 7.21 -41.25 -22.34
N ARG A 190 7.72 -42.47 -22.45
CA ARG A 190 6.94 -43.61 -22.89
C ARG A 190 6.15 -44.16 -21.71
N LEU A 191 4.82 -44.10 -21.81
CA LEU A 191 3.89 -44.73 -20.87
C LEU A 191 3.45 -46.09 -21.42
N LYS A 192 3.74 -47.14 -20.67
CA LYS A 192 3.30 -48.50 -20.97
C LYS A 192 2.41 -49.02 -19.85
N ILE A 193 1.21 -49.48 -20.19
CA ILE A 193 0.30 -50.14 -19.26
C ILE A 193 0.01 -51.54 -19.79
N THR A 194 0.26 -52.56 -18.97
CA THR A 194 0.08 -53.98 -19.32
C THR A 194 -0.85 -54.62 -18.30
N GLU A 195 -1.91 -55.26 -18.77
CA GLU A 195 -2.84 -55.97 -17.89
C GLU A 195 -2.18 -57.16 -17.20
N LYS A 196 -2.81 -57.63 -16.11
CA LYS A 196 -2.50 -58.92 -15.50
C LYS A 196 -2.57 -60.10 -16.48
N SER A 197 -3.39 -59.99 -17.52
CA SER A 197 -3.51 -60.98 -18.61
C SER A 197 -2.26 -61.03 -19.52
N GLY A 198 -1.35 -60.06 -19.38
CA GLY A 198 -0.21 -59.84 -20.28
C GLY A 198 -0.54 -58.96 -21.49
N THR A 199 -1.81 -58.56 -21.67
CA THR A 199 -2.25 -57.71 -22.79
C THR A 199 -1.83 -56.27 -22.57
N GLN A 200 -1.23 -55.64 -23.59
CA GLN A 200 -0.81 -54.25 -23.50
C GLN A 200 -1.97 -53.28 -23.81
N LYS A 201 -2.36 -52.45 -22.84
CA LYS A 201 -3.40 -51.42 -22.99
C LYS A 201 -2.89 -50.13 -23.62
N ILE A 202 -1.69 -49.69 -23.24
CA ILE A 202 -1.11 -48.39 -23.65
C ILE A 202 0.37 -48.56 -23.97
N ASN A 203 0.86 -47.87 -25.01
CA ASN A 203 2.28 -47.80 -25.39
C ASN A 203 2.64 -46.47 -26.08
N GLU A 204 2.36 -45.35 -25.42
CA GLU A 204 2.41 -44.04 -26.07
C GLU A 204 3.56 -43.18 -25.56
N GLY A 205 4.15 -42.40 -26.46
CA GLY A 205 5.10 -41.34 -26.13
C GLY A 205 4.35 -40.07 -25.76
N ILE A 206 4.53 -39.58 -24.53
CA ILE A 206 3.79 -38.45 -23.97
C ILE A 206 4.80 -37.39 -23.53
N PRO A 207 4.68 -36.13 -23.98
CA PRO A 207 5.52 -35.05 -23.47
C PRO A 207 5.40 -34.94 -21.94
N ALA A 208 6.53 -34.85 -21.24
CA ALA A 208 6.57 -34.91 -19.79
C ALA A 208 5.65 -33.89 -19.09
N GLY A 209 5.56 -32.67 -19.62
CA GLY A 209 4.66 -31.62 -19.11
C GLY A 209 3.16 -31.87 -19.33
N ILE A 210 2.79 -32.82 -20.20
CA ILE A 210 1.41 -33.28 -20.39
C ILE A 210 1.12 -34.45 -19.45
N LEU A 211 2.08 -35.39 -19.29
CA LEU A 211 1.94 -36.55 -18.42
C LEU A 211 1.59 -36.16 -16.98
N GLU A 212 2.22 -35.09 -16.45
CA GLU A 212 1.94 -34.57 -15.11
C GLU A 212 0.46 -34.18 -14.94
N LYS A 213 -0.14 -33.55 -15.94
CA LYS A 213 -1.54 -33.10 -15.88
C LYS A 213 -2.53 -34.25 -15.90
N ILE A 214 -2.22 -35.32 -16.65
CA ILE A 214 -3.10 -36.49 -16.79
C ILE A 214 -2.83 -37.59 -15.76
N SER A 215 -1.69 -37.54 -15.06
CA SER A 215 -1.31 -38.52 -14.03
C SER A 215 -2.38 -38.71 -12.94
N LYS A 216 -3.12 -37.63 -12.62
CA LYS A 216 -4.23 -37.64 -11.65
C LYS A 216 -5.43 -38.47 -12.10
N ALA A 217 -5.57 -38.74 -13.40
CA ALA A 217 -6.67 -39.49 -13.97
C ALA A 217 -6.34 -40.97 -14.26
N ILE A 218 -5.08 -41.39 -14.08
CA ILE A 218 -4.63 -42.75 -14.36
C ILE A 218 -4.49 -43.50 -13.02
N PRO A 219 -5.30 -44.56 -12.75
CA PRO A 219 -5.39 -45.26 -11.46
C PRO A 219 -4.13 -45.88 -10.82
N GLY A 220 -2.93 -45.69 -11.38
CA GLY A 220 -1.67 -46.05 -10.73
C GLY A 220 -0.54 -45.02 -10.91
N LEU A 221 -0.85 -43.83 -11.43
CA LEU A 221 0.07 -42.68 -11.48
C LEU A 221 -0.31 -41.59 -10.46
N ALA A 222 -1.42 -41.77 -9.73
CA ALA A 222 -1.84 -40.88 -8.67
C ALA A 222 -0.77 -40.79 -7.55
N GLY A 223 -0.35 -39.58 -7.22
CA GLY A 223 0.66 -39.31 -6.20
C GLY A 223 2.12 -39.43 -6.67
N VAL A 224 2.37 -39.72 -7.95
CA VAL A 224 3.73 -39.71 -8.51
C VAL A 224 4.16 -38.25 -8.78
N ASN A 225 5.24 -37.81 -8.14
CA ASN A 225 5.83 -36.49 -8.37
C ASN A 225 6.79 -36.53 -9.59
N PHE A 226 6.23 -36.45 -10.79
CA PHE A 226 7.02 -36.47 -12.02
C PHE A 226 8.03 -35.32 -12.11
N THR A 227 7.71 -34.16 -11.52
CA THR A 227 8.62 -33.02 -11.47
C THR A 227 9.92 -33.36 -10.75
N GLU A 228 9.85 -34.12 -9.65
CA GLU A 228 11.03 -34.59 -8.90
C GLU A 228 11.77 -35.71 -9.63
N ILE A 229 11.05 -36.66 -10.24
CA ILE A 229 11.65 -37.77 -11.01
C ILE A 229 12.41 -37.26 -12.24
N LEU A 230 11.98 -36.12 -12.81
CA LEU A 230 12.59 -35.50 -13.98
C LEU A 230 13.72 -34.51 -13.63
N GLN A 231 13.96 -34.22 -12.35
CA GLN A 231 15.11 -33.39 -11.96
C GLN A 231 16.40 -34.11 -12.33
N GLY A 232 17.11 -33.60 -13.35
CA GLY A 232 18.36 -34.18 -13.86
C GLY A 232 18.17 -35.27 -14.93
N ALA A 233 16.94 -35.46 -15.45
CA ALA A 233 16.70 -36.28 -16.62
C ALA A 233 17.05 -35.50 -17.92
N ASP A 234 17.72 -36.16 -18.86
CA ASP A 234 18.02 -35.61 -20.18
C ASP A 234 17.83 -36.69 -21.28
N GLN A 235 17.91 -36.27 -22.56
CA GLN A 235 17.76 -37.19 -23.70
C GLN A 235 18.92 -38.21 -23.83
N SER A 236 20.05 -38.01 -23.14
CA SER A 236 21.15 -38.99 -23.12
C SER A 236 20.78 -40.25 -22.33
N GLN A 237 19.72 -40.20 -21.52
CA GLN A 237 19.20 -41.29 -20.71
C GLN A 237 18.06 -42.07 -21.40
N LYS A 238 17.94 -42.02 -22.73
CA LYS A 238 16.94 -42.77 -23.52
C LYS A 238 16.87 -44.24 -23.11
N GLY A 239 15.66 -44.72 -22.82
CA GLY A 239 15.37 -46.07 -22.36
C GLY A 239 15.43 -46.27 -20.84
N LYS A 240 15.88 -45.28 -20.07
CA LYS A 240 15.90 -45.36 -18.60
C LYS A 240 14.47 -45.47 -18.05
N LEU A 241 14.22 -46.53 -17.29
CA LEU A 241 12.96 -46.76 -16.59
C LEU A 241 12.89 -45.85 -15.36
N LEU A 242 11.89 -45.00 -15.33
CA LEU A 242 11.63 -44.03 -14.25
C LEU A 242 10.61 -44.56 -13.23
N LEU A 243 9.68 -45.39 -13.69
CA LEU A 243 8.64 -45.98 -12.86
C LEU A 243 8.31 -47.38 -13.36
N ASP A 244 8.12 -48.33 -12.44
CA ASP A 244 7.62 -49.67 -12.70
C ASP A 244 6.85 -50.15 -11.47
N ARG A 245 5.51 -50.16 -11.56
CA ARG A 245 4.63 -50.53 -10.45
C ARG A 245 3.38 -51.23 -10.94
N GLU A 246 2.74 -51.98 -10.05
CA GLU A 246 1.42 -52.58 -10.27
C GLU A 246 0.36 -51.72 -9.59
N ASP A 247 -0.75 -51.45 -10.28
CA ASP A 247 -1.88 -50.72 -9.71
C ASP A 247 -2.83 -51.65 -8.93
N ALA A 248 -3.86 -51.06 -8.30
CA ALA A 248 -4.82 -51.81 -7.48
C ALA A 248 -5.66 -52.84 -8.28
N THR A 249 -5.67 -52.74 -9.61
CA THR A 249 -6.38 -53.67 -10.50
C THR A 249 -5.49 -54.79 -11.04
N GLY A 250 -4.19 -54.74 -10.75
CA GLY A 250 -3.20 -55.71 -11.22
C GLY A 250 -2.57 -55.35 -12.56
N ASP A 251 -2.77 -54.12 -13.06
CA ASP A 251 -2.13 -53.64 -14.27
C ASP A 251 -0.71 -53.12 -13.94
N ARG A 252 0.28 -53.55 -14.71
CA ARG A 252 1.67 -53.07 -14.59
C ARG A 252 1.86 -51.79 -15.41
N ILE A 253 2.28 -50.73 -14.74
CA ILE A 253 2.51 -49.40 -15.29
C ILE A 253 4.00 -49.11 -15.29
N GLN A 254 4.52 -48.81 -16.48
CA GLN A 254 5.92 -48.48 -16.71
C GLN A 254 6.04 -47.10 -17.38
N VAL A 255 6.95 -46.28 -16.88
CA VAL A 255 7.29 -44.98 -17.49
C VAL A 255 8.79 -44.93 -17.74
N SER A 256 9.21 -44.65 -18.98
CA SER A 256 10.63 -44.52 -19.34
C SER A 256 10.89 -43.30 -20.21
N ILE A 257 12.14 -42.85 -20.26
CA ILE A 257 12.57 -41.77 -21.17
C ILE A 257 12.62 -42.30 -22.60
N GLU A 258 11.99 -41.61 -23.55
CA GLU A 258 12.04 -41.91 -24.98
C GLU A 258 13.16 -41.19 -25.73
#